data_AF-A0A956VST6-F1
#
_entry.id   AF-A0A956VST6-F1
#
_cell.length_a   1.000
_cell.length_b   1.000
_cell.length_c   1.000
_cell.angle_alpha   90.00
_cell.angle_beta   90.00
_cell.angle_gamma   90.00
#
_symmetry.space_group_name_H-M   'P 1'
#
loop_
_entity.id
_entity.type
_entity.pdbx_description
1 polymer ?
#
loop_
_entity_poly.entity_id
_entity_poly.type
_entity_poly.pdbx_seq_one_letter_code
_entity_poly.pdbx_strand_id
1 'polypeptide(L)' 'LASIEDGRRRIEVEGRNSRSTVVWNPASEKARALADVGENEWRRFVCVETANVRERRVRLGPGETSSVTARVRVPRR' A
#
# COMPACT_ATOMS: atom_id res chain seq x y z
N LEU A 1 1.01 11.52 1.91
CA LEU A 1 -0.43 11.19 1.84
C LEU A 1 -0.72 10.73 0.42
N ALA A 2 -1.28 9.55 0.23
CA ALA A 2 -1.76 9.07 -1.07
C ALA A 2 -3.30 9.10 -1.10
N SER A 3 -3.87 9.44 -2.26
CA SER A 3 -5.32 9.48 -2.50
C SER A 3 -5.67 8.48 -3.61
N ILE A 4 -6.69 7.65 -3.39
CA ILE A 4 -7.29 6.77 -4.40
C ILE A 4 -8.71 7.25 -4.65
N GLU A 5 -9.06 7.51 -5.91
CA GLU A 5 -10.35 8.08 -6.30
C GLU A 5 -10.95 7.29 -7.46
N ASP A 6 -12.24 6.94 -7.34
CA ASP A 6 -13.01 6.24 -8.38
C ASP A 6 -14.21 7.07 -8.88
N GLY A 7 -14.22 8.38 -8.57
CA GLY A 7 -15.33 9.31 -8.84
C GLY A 7 -16.52 9.18 -7.88
N ARG A 8 -16.60 8.10 -7.08
CA ARG A 8 -17.66 7.87 -6.09
C ARG A 8 -17.15 8.02 -4.66
N ARG A 9 -15.96 7.52 -4.37
CA ARG A 9 -15.30 7.60 -3.06
C ARG A 9 -13.86 8.06 -3.21
N ARG A 10 -13.35 8.67 -2.15
CA ARG A 10 -11.93 8.91 -1.93
C ARG A 10 -11.47 8.02 -0.79
N ILE A 11 -10.33 7.36 -0.95
CA ILE A 11 -9.63 6.64 0.10
C ILE A 11 -8.29 7.33 0.30
N GLU A 12 -7.97 7.66 1.55
CA GLU A 12 -6.72 8.31 1.92
C GLU A 12 -5.82 7.35 2.69
N VAL A 13 -4.56 7.25 2.27
CA VAL A 13 -3.52 6.46 2.94
C VAL A 13 -2.41 7.38 3.41
N GLU A 14 -2.29 7.53 4.73
CA GLU A 14 -1.27 8.32 5.40
C GLU A 14 -0.22 7.37 6.01
N GLY A 15 0.98 7.34 5.43
CA GLY A 15 2.13 6.64 6.00
C GLY A 15 2.93 7.54 6.95
N ARG A 16 3.38 7.01 8.08
CA ARG A 16 4.33 7.65 9.01
C ARG A 16 5.53 6.74 9.25
N ASN A 17 6.70 7.36 9.43
CA ASN A 17 8.00 6.69 9.58
C ASN A 17 8.38 5.75 8.42
N SER A 18 7.72 5.91 7.28
CA SER A 18 8.08 5.29 6.01
C SER A 18 8.73 6.30 5.09
N ARG A 19 9.69 5.84 4.30
CA ARG A 19 10.37 6.64 3.29
C ARG A 19 9.94 6.25 1.88
N SER A 20 9.17 5.17 1.70
CA SER A 20 8.64 4.74 0.41
C SER A 20 7.13 4.55 0.48
N THR A 21 6.47 4.75 -0.65
CA THR A 21 5.13 4.24 -0.93
C THR A 21 5.22 3.30 -2.12
N VAL A 22 4.84 2.03 -1.96
CA VAL A 22 4.73 1.10 -3.09
C VAL A 22 3.31 1.15 -3.61
N VAL A 23 3.16 1.28 -4.93
CA VAL A 23 1.87 1.18 -5.62
C VAL A 23 1.92 -0.07 -6.49
N TRP A 24 1.01 -1.00 -6.24
CA TRP A 24 1.05 -2.31 -6.91
C TRP A 24 -0.34 -2.84 -7.25
N ASN A 25 -0.41 -3.55 -8.37
CA ASN A 25 -1.52 -4.35 -8.81
C ASN A 25 -0.96 -5.53 -9.63
N PRO A 26 -1.47 -6.77 -9.47
CA PRO A 26 -0.92 -7.93 -10.18
C PRO A 26 -1.19 -7.91 -11.70
N ALA A 27 -2.13 -7.09 -12.18
CA ALA A 27 -2.69 -7.21 -13.53
C ALA A 27 -3.23 -8.62 -13.81
N SER A 28 -3.64 -8.88 -15.06
CA SER A 28 -4.33 -10.12 -15.42
C SER A 28 -3.46 -11.37 -15.30
N GLU A 29 -2.23 -11.32 -15.83
CA GLU A 29 -1.36 -12.50 -15.92
C GLU A 29 -0.95 -13.01 -14.54
N LYS A 30 -0.44 -12.11 -13.67
CA LYS A 30 -0.02 -12.50 -12.33
C LYS A 30 -1.21 -12.85 -11.44
N ALA A 31 -2.36 -12.19 -11.61
CA ALA A 31 -3.57 -12.52 -10.84
C ALA A 31 -4.04 -13.95 -11.09
N ARG A 32 -3.96 -14.45 -12.33
CA ARG A 32 -4.33 -15.85 -12.66
C ARG A 32 -3.50 -16.90 -11.91
N ALA A 33 -2.30 -16.53 -11.45
CA ALA A 33 -1.42 -17.42 -10.70
C ALA A 33 -1.60 -17.30 -9.17
N LEU A 34 -2.39 -16.33 -8.68
CA LEU A 34 -2.66 -16.13 -7.25
C LEU A 34 -3.97 -16.84 -6.90
N ALA A 35 -3.88 -17.92 -6.13
CA ALA A 35 -5.03 -18.77 -5.79
C ALA A 35 -6.11 -18.03 -4.97
N ASP A 36 -5.74 -16.94 -4.30
CA ASP A 36 -6.60 -16.09 -3.48
C ASP A 36 -7.09 -14.82 -4.20
N VAL A 37 -6.79 -14.66 -5.49
CA VAL A 37 -7.31 -13.57 -6.33
C VAL A 37 -8.23 -14.16 -7.40
N GLY A 38 -9.52 -13.91 -7.26
CA GLY A 38 -10.54 -14.38 -8.19
C GLY A 38 -10.41 -13.76 -9.59
N GLU A 39 -11.16 -14.33 -10.55
CA GLU A 39 -11.16 -13.84 -11.91
C GLU A 39 -11.58 -12.36 -11.96
N ASN A 40 -10.77 -11.52 -12.61
CA ASN A 40 -10.97 -10.07 -12.73
C ASN A 40 -10.96 -9.28 -11.41
N GLU A 41 -10.74 -9.89 -10.25
CA GLU A 41 -10.70 -9.19 -8.96
C GLU A 41 -9.54 -8.18 -8.88
N TRP A 42 -8.45 -8.43 -9.60
CA TRP A 42 -7.35 -7.46 -9.77
C TRP A 42 -7.83 -6.09 -10.25
N ARG A 43 -8.95 -5.98 -10.97
CA ARG A 43 -9.49 -4.68 -11.42
C ARG A 43 -10.19 -3.90 -10.31
N ARG A 44 -10.43 -4.52 -9.15
CA ARG A 44 -11.23 -3.96 -8.05
C ARG A 44 -10.38 -3.45 -6.89
N PHE A 45 -9.06 -3.61 -6.94
CA PHE A 45 -8.16 -3.12 -5.91
C PHE A 45 -6.87 -2.53 -6.48
N VAL A 46 -6.20 -1.73 -5.64
CA VAL A 46 -4.81 -1.32 -5.81
C VAL A 46 -4.16 -1.38 -4.44
N CYS A 47 -2.94 -1.89 -4.36
CA CYS A 47 -2.15 -1.85 -3.14
C CYS A 47 -1.44 -0.50 -3.06
N VAL A 48 -1.56 0.18 -1.91
CA VAL A 48 -0.80 1.38 -1.56
C VAL A 48 -0.13 1.11 -0.21
N GLU A 49 1.15 0.79 -0.27
CA GLU A 49 1.87 0.19 0.85
C GLU A 49 2.84 1.20 1.47
N THR A 50 2.77 1.34 2.79
CA THR A 50 3.65 2.19 3.59
C THR A 50 4.92 1.41 3.93
N ALA A 51 6.06 1.74 3.31
CA ALA A 51 7.23 0.85 3.33
C ALA A 51 8.59 1.57 3.46
N ASN A 52 9.61 0.85 3.93
CA ASN A 52 11.01 1.26 3.93
C ASN A 52 11.83 0.20 3.16
N VAL A 53 11.94 0.34 1.84
CA VAL A 53 12.50 -0.69 0.94
C VAL A 53 13.73 -0.20 0.19
N ARG A 54 14.56 -1.14 -0.28
CA ARG A 54 15.77 -0.88 -1.09
C ARG A 54 16.73 0.11 -0.43
N GLU A 55 17.05 1.22 -1.11
CA GLU A 55 17.91 2.29 -0.61
C GLU A 55 17.32 3.02 0.60
N ARG A 56 16.01 2.89 0.83
CA ARG A 56 15.28 3.52 1.93
C ARG A 56 15.04 2.58 3.13
N ARG A 57 15.70 1.42 3.16
CA ARG A 57 15.64 0.48 4.29
C ARG A 57 16.10 1.13 5.60
N VAL A 58 15.46 0.76 6.70
CA VAL A 58 15.91 1.13 8.05
C VAL A 58 17.03 0.17 8.48
N ARG A 59 18.06 0.69 9.14
CA ARG A 59 19.07 -0.11 9.84
C ARG A 59 18.93 0.18 11.33
N LEU A 60 18.94 -0.87 12.15
CA LEU A 60 18.85 -0.76 13.61
C LEU A 60 20.10 -1.36 14.24
N GLY A 61 20.71 -0.62 15.15
CA GLY A 61 21.75 -1.09 16.05
C GLY A 61 21.18 -1.75 17.32
N PRO A 62 22.05 -2.24 18.21
CA PRO A 62 21.64 -2.83 19.48
C PRO A 62 20.78 -1.86 20.31
N GLY A 63 19.61 -2.32 20.75
CA GLY A 63 18.67 -1.54 21.56
C GLY A 63 17.78 -0.55 20.77
N GLU A 64 17.98 -0.39 19.46
CA GLU A 64 17.16 0.52 18.66
C GLU A 64 15.83 -0.12 18.22
N THR A 65 14.81 0.73 18.04
CA THR A 65 13.49 0.32 17.53
C THR A 65 13.08 1.22 16.38
N SER A 66 12.40 0.64 15.39
CA SER A 66 11.67 1.40 14.37
C SER A 66 10.21 0.99 14.37
N SER A 67 9.34 1.95 14.11
CA SER A 67 7.92 1.71 13.87
C SER A 67 7.54 2.29 12.52
N VAL A 68 6.55 1.68 11.87
CA VAL A 68 5.87 2.24 10.70
C VAL A 68 4.38 2.29 11.01
N THR A 69 3.68 3.29 10.48
CA THR A 69 2.23 3.39 10.68
C THR A 69 1.57 3.72 9.36
N ALA A 70 0.59 2.91 8.96
CA ALA A 70 -0.34 3.24 7.89
C ALA A 70 -1.68 3.59 8.51
N ARG A 71 -2.21 4.76 8.17
CA ARG A 71 -3.56 5.16 8.54
C ARG A 71 -4.41 5.29 7.29
N VAL A 72 -5.46 4.48 7.22
CA VAL A 72 -6.41 4.45 6.11
C VAL A 72 -7.69 5.15 6.53
N ARG A 73 -8.19 6.07 5.70
CA ARG A 73 -9.44 6.79 5.94
C ARG A 73 -10.29 6.82 4.68
N VAL A 74 -11.60 6.87 4.88
CA VAL A 74 -12.59 7.17 3.84
C VAL A 74 -13.28 8.46 4.27
N PRO A 75 -12.77 9.64 3.88
CA PRO A 75 -13.41 10.91 4.24
C PRO A 75 -14.85 10.95 3.73
N ARG A 76 -15.74 11.56 4.52
CA ARG A 76 -17.09 11.91 4.07
C ARG A 76 -16.97 13.03 3.04
N ARG A 77 -17.89 13.04 2.06
CA ARG A 77 -17.99 14.10 1.07
C ARG A 77 -18.37 15.43 1.71
#